data_AF-C9SYU4-F1
#
_entry.id   AF-C9SYU4-F1
#
_cell.length_a   1.000
_cell.length_b   1.000
_cell.length_c   1.000
_cell.angle_alpha   90.00
_cell.angle_beta   90.00
_cell.angle_gamma   90.00
#
_symmetry.space_group_name_H-M   'P 1'
#
loop_
_entity.id
_entity.type
_entity.pdbx_description
1 polymer ?
#
loop_
_entity_poly.entity_id
_entity_poly.type
_entity_poly.pdbx_seq_one_letter_code
_entity_poly.pdbx_strand_id
1 'polypeptide(L)'
;MASSGSVFSETLQEITKTKLEELSKRRKNFETSKAAVLAYLDEETDKVARIKALSSGVKRCLGVAVDKNGAVVLRAGKQGPLEIELKNLDRFLQQARHDPSVSAKMLDAWEASLLGHLGTQSLKFQYADLYGQLVTEWLSGDRTPAPKKEDADVEMGDDFEDVGSAAKLAARAEWEKTVFEPANVDVKALERYLANLFGAGGDPEREKLRDALEKLRSDVPCRDIMSDPPVTCSLCAHHDSQQ
;
A
#
# COMPACT_ATOMS: atom_id res chain seq x y z
N MET A 1 16.45 14.05 -35.33
CA MET A 1 16.15 13.19 -34.17
C MET A 1 14.90 13.75 -33.52
N ALA A 2 13.76 13.11 -33.79
CA ALA A 2 12.46 13.62 -33.39
C ALA A 2 12.26 13.53 -31.87
N SER A 3 11.56 14.53 -31.35
CA SER A 3 11.23 14.79 -29.95
C SER A 3 10.30 13.72 -29.35
N SER A 4 10.79 12.49 -29.16
CA SER A 4 9.99 11.42 -28.53
C SER A 4 9.72 11.66 -27.04
N GLY A 5 10.54 12.48 -26.36
CA GLY A 5 10.32 12.85 -24.95
C GLY A 5 9.17 13.84 -24.74
N SER A 6 8.95 14.77 -25.68
CA SER A 6 7.94 15.83 -25.53
C SER A 6 6.51 15.31 -25.62
N VAL A 7 6.22 14.39 -26.55
CA VAL A 7 4.87 13.83 -26.74
C VAL A 7 4.45 12.95 -25.57
N PHE A 8 5.41 12.20 -24.99
CA PHE A 8 5.16 11.38 -23.80
C PHE A 8 4.90 12.25 -22.56
N SER A 9 5.70 13.31 -22.35
CA SER A 9 5.49 14.28 -21.26
C SER A 9 4.13 14.98 -21.36
N GLU A 10 3.71 15.36 -22.58
CA GLU A 10 2.42 15.98 -22.82
C GLU A 10 1.22 15.08 -22.53
N THR A 11 1.29 13.84 -23.01
CA THR A 11 0.24 12.84 -22.73
C THR A 11 0.15 12.55 -21.22
N LEU A 12 1.29 12.41 -20.53
CA LEU A 12 1.33 12.15 -19.09
C LEU A 12 0.75 13.33 -18.31
N GLN A 13 1.04 14.57 -18.72
CA GLN A 13 0.48 15.76 -18.09
C GLN A 13 -1.04 15.84 -18.27
N GLU A 14 -1.57 15.55 -19.45
CA GLU A 14 -3.02 15.55 -19.71
C GLU A 14 -3.74 14.47 -18.87
N ILE A 15 -3.18 13.26 -18.81
CA ILE A 15 -3.69 12.18 -17.96
C ILE A 15 -3.66 12.60 -16.48
N THR A 16 -2.55 13.18 -16.02
CA THR A 16 -2.40 13.63 -14.63
C THR A 16 -3.43 14.70 -14.28
N LYS A 17 -3.61 15.69 -15.15
CA LYS A 17 -4.59 16.77 -14.95
C LYS A 17 -6.02 16.21 -14.87
N THR A 18 -6.39 15.32 -15.79
CA THR A 18 -7.70 14.67 -15.79
C THR A 18 -7.93 13.85 -14.51
N LYS A 19 -6.91 13.12 -14.04
CA LYS A 19 -6.97 12.36 -12.78
C LYS A 19 -7.11 13.27 -11.57
N LEU A 20 -6.43 14.42 -11.54
CA LEU A 20 -6.54 15.42 -10.48
C LEU A 20 -7.93 16.05 -10.44
N GLU A 21 -8.51 16.38 -11.60
CA GLU A 21 -9.87 16.90 -11.68
C GLU A 21 -10.89 15.90 -11.12
N GLU A 22 -10.79 14.62 -11.52
CA GLU A 22 -11.65 13.56 -10.97
C GLU A 22 -11.42 13.33 -9.48
N LEU A 23 -10.17 13.38 -9.01
CA LEU A 23 -9.84 13.29 -7.60
C LEU A 23 -10.45 14.46 -6.80
N SER A 24 -10.36 15.68 -7.35
CA SER A 24 -10.93 16.89 -6.73
C SER A 24 -12.45 16.78 -6.58
N LYS A 25 -13.14 16.22 -7.57
CA LYS A 25 -14.59 15.97 -7.54
C LYS A 25 -14.95 14.95 -6.46
N ARG A 26 -14.20 13.84 -6.38
CA ARG A 26 -14.40 12.82 -5.35
C ARG A 26 -14.16 13.39 -3.94
N ARG A 27 -13.09 14.17 -3.76
CA ARG A 27 -12.77 14.85 -2.50
C ARG A 27 -13.91 15.79 -2.08
N LYS A 28 -14.37 16.66 -2.99
CA LYS A 28 -15.48 17.59 -2.72
C LYS A 28 -16.75 16.86 -2.28
N ASN A 29 -17.14 15.82 -3.01
CA ASN A 29 -18.32 15.02 -2.67
C ASN A 29 -18.18 14.35 -1.28
N PHE A 30 -17.00 13.80 -1.00
CA PHE A 30 -16.70 13.17 0.29
C PHE A 30 -16.73 14.18 1.44
N GLU A 31 -16.02 15.30 1.34
CA GLU A 31 -15.95 16.32 2.40
C GLU A 31 -17.33 16.96 2.65
N THR A 32 -18.12 17.19 1.59
CA THR A 32 -19.50 17.68 1.73
C THR A 32 -20.36 16.67 2.50
N SER A 33 -20.27 15.39 2.14
CA SER A 33 -21.01 14.32 2.82
C SER A 33 -20.59 14.16 4.27
N LYS A 34 -19.27 14.25 4.55
CA LYS A 34 -18.70 14.22 5.90
C LYS A 34 -19.18 15.42 6.73
N ALA A 35 -19.14 16.63 6.18
CA ALA A 35 -19.60 17.83 6.86
C ALA A 35 -21.09 17.75 7.22
N ALA A 36 -21.93 17.23 6.30
CA ALA A 36 -23.34 16.99 6.56
C ALA A 36 -23.58 15.97 7.69
N VAL A 37 -22.75 14.92 7.77
CA VAL A 37 -22.81 13.96 8.88
C VAL A 37 -22.41 14.65 10.18
N LEU A 38 -21.30 15.39 10.22
CA LEU A 38 -20.83 16.07 11.44
C LEU A 38 -21.85 17.08 11.97
N ALA A 39 -22.45 17.89 11.10
CA ALA A 39 -23.50 18.84 11.49
C ALA A 39 -24.69 18.15 12.16
N TYR A 40 -25.12 16.99 11.66
CA TYR A 40 -26.18 16.21 12.30
C TYR A 40 -25.78 15.71 13.70
N LEU A 41 -24.51 15.35 13.91
CA LEU A 41 -24.04 14.86 15.22
C LEU A 41 -24.01 15.94 16.29
N ASP A 42 -23.80 17.21 15.89
CA ASP A 42 -23.79 18.34 16.81
C ASP A 42 -25.20 18.69 17.33
N GLU A 43 -26.24 18.33 16.58
CA GLU A 43 -27.65 18.56 16.94
C GLU A 43 -28.25 17.42 17.79
N GLU A 44 -27.71 16.19 17.65
CA GLU A 44 -28.27 15.00 18.28
C GLU A 44 -27.79 14.81 19.73
N THR A 45 -28.74 14.67 20.66
CA THR A 45 -28.46 14.53 22.10
C THR A 45 -28.43 13.07 22.56
N ASP A 46 -29.15 12.18 21.86
CA ASP A 46 -29.11 10.75 22.15
C ASP A 46 -27.85 10.11 21.54
N LYS A 47 -26.97 9.58 22.40
CA LYS A 47 -25.74 8.90 22.00
C LYS A 47 -25.99 7.72 21.05
N VAL A 48 -27.07 6.95 21.26
CA VAL A 48 -27.35 5.76 20.44
C VAL A 48 -27.84 6.17 19.05
N ALA A 49 -28.77 7.12 18.97
CA ALA A 49 -29.20 7.72 17.71
C ALA A 49 -28.02 8.36 16.96
N ARG A 50 -27.17 9.10 17.68
CA ARG A 50 -25.97 9.76 17.14
C ARG A 50 -25.02 8.76 16.47
N ILE A 51 -24.65 7.68 17.15
CA ILE A 51 -23.75 6.66 16.59
C ILE A 51 -24.40 5.90 15.43
N LYS A 52 -25.72 5.67 15.48
CA LYS A 52 -26.45 5.06 14.37
C LYS A 52 -26.46 5.94 13.12
N ALA A 53 -26.61 7.25 13.29
CA ALA A 53 -26.52 8.21 12.20
C ALA A 53 -25.10 8.29 11.64
N LEU A 54 -24.08 8.32 12.51
CA LEU A 54 -22.67 8.28 12.14
C LEU A 54 -22.34 7.00 11.36
N SER A 55 -22.74 5.81 11.83
CA SER A 55 -22.48 4.55 11.14
C SER A 55 -23.10 4.52 9.74
N SER A 56 -24.32 5.05 9.61
CA SER A 56 -25.00 5.21 8.32
C SER A 56 -24.28 6.20 7.41
N GLY A 57 -23.78 7.30 7.98
CA GLY A 57 -22.95 8.29 7.30
C GLY A 57 -21.65 7.69 6.77
N VAL A 58 -20.94 6.94 7.60
CA VAL A 58 -19.69 6.24 7.24
C VAL A 58 -19.94 5.23 6.12
N LYS A 59 -21.00 4.43 6.21
CA LYS A 59 -21.37 3.47 5.15
C LYS A 59 -21.53 4.17 3.79
N ARG A 60 -22.23 5.32 3.76
CA ARG A 60 -22.42 6.12 2.55
C ARG A 60 -21.12 6.77 2.06
N CYS A 61 -20.39 7.45 2.95
CA CYS A 61 -19.19 8.21 2.57
C CYS A 61 -18.07 7.30 2.05
N LEU A 62 -17.95 6.10 2.61
CA LEU A 62 -16.88 5.15 2.26
C LEU A 62 -17.29 4.09 1.26
N GLY A 63 -18.52 4.15 0.75
CA GLY A 63 -19.03 3.22 -0.25
C GLY A 63 -19.10 1.78 0.26
N VAL A 64 -19.42 1.59 1.54
CA VAL A 64 -19.58 0.26 2.13
C VAL A 64 -20.81 -0.41 1.53
N ALA A 65 -20.65 -1.66 1.09
CA ALA A 65 -21.74 -2.42 0.52
C ALA A 65 -22.78 -2.77 1.58
N VAL A 66 -24.04 -2.41 1.32
CA VAL A 66 -25.18 -2.74 2.18
C VAL A 66 -26.21 -3.56 1.40
N ASP A 67 -26.94 -4.42 2.11
CA ASP A 67 -28.07 -5.18 1.57
C ASP A 67 -29.35 -4.31 1.49
N LYS A 68 -30.45 -4.93 1.08
CA LYS A 68 -31.77 -4.25 0.97
C LYS A 68 -32.29 -3.74 2.32
N ASN A 69 -31.78 -4.28 3.43
CA ASN A 69 -32.18 -3.94 4.79
C ASN A 69 -31.20 -2.94 5.44
N GLY A 70 -30.16 -2.49 4.71
CA GLY A 70 -29.13 -1.58 5.21
C GLY A 70 -28.04 -2.26 6.06
N ALA A 71 -28.00 -3.59 6.10
CA ALA A 71 -26.98 -4.36 6.80
C ALA A 71 -25.72 -4.53 5.93
N VAL A 72 -24.56 -4.53 6.57
CA VAL A 72 -23.26 -4.59 5.87
C VAL A 72 -23.04 -5.96 5.23
N VAL A 73 -22.72 -5.96 3.94
CA VAL A 73 -22.32 -7.14 3.17
C VAL A 73 -20.80 -7.24 3.19
N LEU A 74 -20.28 -8.28 3.82
CA LEU A 74 -18.84 -8.55 3.87
C LEU A 74 -18.34 -8.92 2.47
N ARG A 75 -17.32 -8.19 1.99
CA ARG A 75 -16.61 -8.49 0.75
C ARG A 75 -15.15 -8.80 1.04
N ALA A 76 -14.58 -9.73 0.29
CA ALA A 76 -13.13 -9.93 0.31
C ALA A 76 -12.45 -8.69 -0.29
N GLY A 77 -11.79 -7.88 0.55
CA GLY A 77 -11.15 -6.65 0.09
C GLY A 77 -10.54 -5.81 1.21
N LYS A 78 -9.95 -4.67 0.82
CA LYS A 78 -9.23 -3.75 1.73
C LYS A 78 -10.11 -3.13 2.81
N GLN A 79 -11.42 -3.12 2.62
CA GLN A 79 -12.40 -2.58 3.58
C GLN A 79 -12.90 -3.63 4.59
N GLY A 80 -12.42 -4.88 4.51
CA GLY A 80 -12.90 -5.98 5.36
C GLY A 80 -12.92 -5.67 6.87
N PRO A 81 -11.87 -5.06 7.45
CA PRO A 81 -11.88 -4.68 8.87
C PRO A 81 -13.01 -3.70 9.22
N LEU A 82 -13.20 -2.65 8.42
CA LEU A 82 -14.28 -1.66 8.61
C LEU A 82 -15.67 -2.30 8.42
N GLU A 83 -15.82 -3.20 7.46
CA GLU A 83 -17.09 -3.89 7.22
C GLU A 83 -17.48 -4.79 8.41
N ILE A 84 -16.51 -5.52 8.97
CA ILE A 84 -16.70 -6.32 10.19
C ILE A 84 -17.06 -5.41 11.36
N GLU A 85 -16.34 -4.29 11.49
CA GLU A 85 -16.55 -3.30 12.53
C GLU A 85 -18.00 -2.75 12.51
N LEU A 86 -18.44 -2.25 11.36
CA LEU A 86 -19.78 -1.70 11.17
C LEU A 86 -20.87 -2.76 11.35
N LYS A 87 -20.63 -4.01 10.91
CA LYS A 87 -21.58 -5.11 11.11
C LYS A 87 -21.74 -5.48 12.59
N ASN A 88 -20.64 -5.48 13.34
CA ASN A 88 -20.68 -5.70 14.78
C ASN A 88 -21.38 -4.56 15.50
N LEU A 89 -21.07 -3.32 15.12
CA LEU A 89 -21.71 -2.13 15.68
C LEU A 89 -23.23 -2.15 15.48
N ASP A 90 -23.72 -2.52 14.29
CA ASP A 90 -25.17 -2.62 14.03
C ASP A 90 -25.86 -3.58 15.03
N ARG A 91 -25.21 -4.71 15.36
CA ARG A 91 -25.72 -5.67 16.35
C ARG A 91 -25.68 -5.11 17.76
N PHE A 92 -24.57 -4.47 18.14
CA PHE A 92 -24.43 -3.86 19.47
C PHE A 92 -25.42 -2.72 19.69
N LEU A 93 -25.70 -1.89 18.69
CA LEU A 93 -26.70 -0.82 18.79
C LEU A 93 -28.13 -1.38 18.95
N GLN A 94 -28.43 -2.54 18.38
CA GLN A 94 -29.71 -3.22 18.63
C GLN A 94 -29.80 -3.73 20.06
N GLN A 95 -28.69 -4.27 20.60
CA GLN A 95 -28.61 -4.80 21.96
C GLN A 95 -28.63 -3.69 23.02
N ALA A 96 -28.00 -2.55 22.77
CA ALA A 96 -27.89 -1.42 23.70
C ALA A 96 -29.23 -0.86 24.19
N ARG A 97 -30.33 -1.15 23.47
CA ARG A 97 -31.69 -0.79 23.88
C ARG A 97 -32.21 -1.59 25.08
N HIS A 98 -31.66 -2.78 25.29
CA HIS A 98 -32.16 -3.75 26.27
C HIS A 98 -31.07 -4.24 27.23
N ASP A 99 -29.80 -4.09 26.85
CA ASP A 99 -28.66 -4.59 27.61
C ASP A 99 -27.85 -3.45 28.26
N PRO A 100 -27.83 -3.35 29.61
CA PRO A 100 -27.03 -2.36 30.33
C PRO A 100 -25.51 -2.65 30.28
N SER A 101 -25.06 -3.77 29.71
CA SER A 101 -23.64 -4.07 29.51
C SER A 101 -22.98 -3.15 28.47
N VAL A 102 -23.76 -2.52 27.59
CA VAL A 102 -23.26 -1.53 26.63
C VAL A 102 -23.01 -0.20 27.33
N SER A 103 -21.81 -0.06 27.87
CA SER A 103 -21.40 1.17 28.57
C SER A 103 -21.27 2.38 27.63
N ALA A 104 -21.50 3.58 28.17
CA ALA A 104 -21.27 4.83 27.45
C ALA A 104 -19.83 4.96 26.92
N LYS A 105 -18.85 4.42 27.64
CA LYS A 105 -17.44 4.40 27.20
C LYS A 105 -17.23 3.58 25.92
N MET A 106 -17.96 2.48 25.77
CA MET A 106 -17.92 1.67 24.55
C MET A 106 -18.50 2.45 23.37
N LEU A 107 -19.62 3.16 23.58
CA LEU A 107 -20.23 4.03 22.58
C LEU A 107 -19.28 5.15 22.15
N ASP A 108 -18.63 5.83 23.09
CA ASP A 108 -17.66 6.89 22.79
C ASP A 108 -16.44 6.33 22.00
N ALA A 109 -16.00 5.11 22.29
CA ALA A 109 -14.92 4.45 21.54
C ALA A 109 -15.33 4.11 20.09
N TRP A 110 -16.56 3.63 19.90
CA TRP A 110 -17.11 3.39 18.56
C TRP A 110 -17.19 4.69 17.75
N GLU A 111 -17.67 5.76 18.37
CA GLU A 111 -17.75 7.08 17.74
C GLU A 111 -16.37 7.59 17.31
N ALA A 112 -15.37 7.52 18.21
CA ALA A 112 -14.00 7.90 17.90
C ALA A 112 -13.41 7.07 16.75
N SER A 113 -13.66 5.76 16.73
CA SER A 113 -13.21 4.88 15.64
C SER A 113 -13.80 5.29 14.29
N LEU A 114 -15.12 5.50 14.23
CA LEU A 114 -15.83 5.91 13.02
C LEU A 114 -15.39 7.29 12.52
N LEU A 115 -15.18 8.26 13.42
CA LEU A 115 -14.60 9.56 13.06
C LEU A 115 -13.17 9.41 12.55
N GLY A 116 -12.38 8.50 13.15
CA GLY A 116 -11.04 8.15 12.69
C GLY A 116 -11.00 7.62 11.26
N HIS A 117 -11.97 6.79 10.87
CA HIS A 117 -12.11 6.31 9.48
C HIS A 117 -12.39 7.46 8.50
N LEU A 118 -13.30 8.38 8.85
CA LEU A 118 -13.57 9.56 8.02
C LEU A 118 -12.36 10.49 7.92
N GLY A 119 -11.66 10.71 9.04
CA GLY A 119 -10.43 11.50 9.09
C GLY A 119 -9.32 10.90 8.22
N THR A 120 -9.11 9.59 8.32
CA THR A 120 -8.12 8.85 7.51
C THR A 120 -8.40 9.00 6.01
N GLN A 121 -9.68 8.98 5.62
CA GLN A 121 -10.06 9.10 4.20
C GLN A 121 -9.93 10.53 3.69
N SER A 122 -10.22 11.52 4.55
CA SER A 122 -9.92 12.94 4.28
C SER A 122 -8.42 13.13 4.01
N LEU A 123 -7.58 12.53 4.86
CA LEU A 123 -6.13 12.61 4.76
C LEU A 123 -5.59 11.94 3.49
N LYS A 124 -6.17 10.80 3.09
CA LYS A 124 -5.83 10.15 1.80
C LYS A 124 -6.10 11.07 0.61
N PHE A 125 -7.21 11.82 0.62
CA PHE A 125 -7.48 12.80 -0.44
C PHE A 125 -6.47 13.95 -0.42
N GLN A 126 -6.07 14.44 0.76
CA GLN A 126 -5.05 15.50 0.89
C GLN A 126 -3.69 15.04 0.36
N TYR A 127 -3.24 13.84 0.71
CA TYR A 127 -1.98 13.29 0.20
C TYR A 127 -2.01 13.04 -1.30
N ALA A 128 -3.13 12.55 -1.83
CA ALA A 128 -3.27 12.35 -3.27
C ALA A 128 -3.28 13.67 -4.06
N ASP A 129 -3.87 14.73 -3.49
CA ASP A 129 -3.86 16.08 -4.05
C ASP A 129 -2.44 16.67 -4.07
N LEU A 130 -1.72 16.59 -2.93
CA LEU A 130 -0.31 17.02 -2.84
C LEU A 130 0.58 16.26 -3.82
N TYR A 131 0.44 14.93 -3.88
CA TYR A 131 1.19 14.11 -4.83
C TYR A 131 0.94 14.54 -6.27
N GLY A 132 -0.32 14.80 -6.64
CA GLY A 132 -0.66 15.27 -7.97
C GLY A 132 -0.05 16.64 -8.29
N GLN A 133 -0.04 17.57 -7.34
CA GLN A 133 0.61 18.88 -7.49
C GLN A 133 2.12 18.72 -7.76
N LEU A 134 2.80 17.89 -6.96
CA LEU A 134 4.23 17.60 -7.16
C LEU A 134 4.52 16.97 -8.52
N VAL A 135 3.68 16.04 -8.98
CA VAL A 135 3.81 15.45 -10.32
C VAL A 135 3.60 16.51 -11.41
N THR A 136 2.63 17.41 -11.25
CA THR A 136 2.41 18.48 -12.23
C THR A 136 3.55 19.49 -12.26
N GLU A 137 4.16 19.81 -11.11
CA GLU A 137 5.36 20.65 -11.02
C GLU A 137 6.54 19.97 -11.72
N TRP A 138 6.78 18.68 -11.44
CA TRP A 138 7.86 17.91 -12.07
C TRP A 138 7.72 17.88 -13.59
N LEU A 139 6.52 17.61 -14.13
CA LEU A 139 6.26 17.61 -15.57
C LEU A 139 6.35 19.00 -16.22
N SER A 140 6.13 20.05 -15.43
CA SER A 140 6.24 21.44 -15.91
C SER A 140 7.69 21.95 -15.90
N GLY A 141 8.52 21.46 -14.96
CA GLY A 141 9.95 21.78 -14.88
C GLY A 141 10.77 21.26 -16.07
N ASP A 142 10.36 20.15 -16.68
CA ASP A 142 10.97 19.63 -17.92
C ASP A 142 10.66 20.50 -19.16
N ARG A 143 9.74 21.46 -19.04
CA ARG A 143 9.25 22.28 -20.17
C ARG A 143 9.86 23.67 -20.27
N THR A 144 10.89 24.03 -19.50
CA THR A 144 11.66 25.25 -19.78
C THR A 144 12.61 24.99 -20.95
N PRO A 145 12.31 25.42 -22.20
CA PRO A 145 13.38 25.65 -23.15
C PRO A 145 14.24 26.77 -22.58
N ALA A 146 15.56 26.54 -22.51
CA ALA A 146 16.50 27.64 -22.40
C ALA A 146 16.08 28.74 -23.39
N PRO A 147 15.97 30.01 -22.96
CA PRO A 147 15.62 31.08 -23.89
C PRO A 147 16.66 31.07 -25.00
N LYS A 148 16.21 30.90 -26.25
CA LYS A 148 16.99 31.29 -27.42
C LYS A 148 17.17 32.80 -27.32
N LYS A 149 18.21 33.24 -26.63
CA LYS A 149 18.73 34.59 -26.75
C LYS A 149 19.52 34.61 -28.05
N GLU A 150 18.94 35.25 -29.05
CA GLU A 150 19.69 35.83 -30.15
C GLU A 150 20.76 36.75 -29.54
N ASP A 151 22.02 36.48 -29.91
CA ASP A 151 23.20 37.33 -29.84
C ASP A 151 23.16 38.48 -28.81
N ALA A 152 23.39 38.14 -27.55
CA ALA A 152 23.96 39.08 -26.59
C ALA A 152 24.89 38.31 -25.66
N ASP A 153 26.18 38.51 -25.90
CA ASP A 153 27.31 38.22 -25.03
C ASP A 153 27.02 38.70 -23.61
N VAL A 154 26.48 37.81 -22.78
CA VAL A 154 26.42 37.96 -21.34
C VAL A 154 26.79 36.61 -20.75
N GLU A 155 28.06 36.53 -20.38
CA GLU A 155 28.66 35.55 -19.48
C GLU A 155 27.87 35.52 -18.17
N MET A 156 26.77 34.78 -18.15
CA MET A 156 26.07 34.39 -16.91
C MET A 156 26.66 33.06 -16.51
N GLY A 157 27.63 33.13 -15.60
CA GLY A 157 28.39 32.01 -15.08
C GLY A 157 27.51 30.85 -14.62
N ASP A 158 28.02 29.66 -14.93
CA ASP A 158 27.71 28.39 -14.29
C ASP A 158 27.49 28.55 -12.78
N ASP A 159 26.28 28.26 -12.29
CA ASP A 159 26.10 27.85 -10.89
C ASP A 159 24.80 27.05 -10.67
N PHE A 160 24.48 26.15 -11.61
CA PHE A 160 23.81 24.91 -11.23
C PHE A 160 24.89 23.85 -11.21
N GLU A 161 25.51 23.70 -10.05
CA GLU A 161 26.55 22.72 -9.84
C GLU A 161 25.97 21.33 -10.14
N ASP A 162 26.38 20.73 -11.28
CA ASP A 162 26.08 19.36 -11.68
C ASP A 162 26.87 18.36 -10.79
N VAL A 163 26.94 18.62 -9.49
CA VAL A 163 27.48 17.71 -8.47
C VAL A 163 26.63 16.45 -8.32
N GLY A 164 25.44 16.44 -8.93
CA GLY A 164 24.56 15.28 -8.96
C GLY A 164 24.93 14.26 -10.03
N SER A 165 25.32 14.65 -11.25
CA SER A 165 25.45 13.69 -12.35
C SER A 165 26.65 12.77 -12.18
N ALA A 166 27.85 13.31 -11.92
CA ALA A 166 29.06 12.51 -11.79
C ALA A 166 29.01 11.57 -10.57
N ALA A 167 28.55 12.07 -9.41
CA ALA A 167 28.41 11.27 -8.20
C ALA A 167 27.30 10.20 -8.33
N LYS A 168 26.17 10.52 -8.98
CA LYS A 168 25.11 9.53 -9.26
C LYS A 168 25.57 8.46 -10.26
N LEU A 169 26.32 8.85 -11.29
CA LEU A 169 26.87 7.90 -12.27
C LEU A 169 27.92 6.99 -11.64
N ALA A 170 28.77 7.52 -10.76
CA ALA A 170 29.73 6.72 -10.00
C ALA A 170 29.04 5.76 -9.02
N ALA A 171 28.05 6.25 -8.26
CA ALA A 171 27.27 5.42 -7.34
C ALA A 171 26.50 4.33 -8.09
N ARG A 172 25.99 4.64 -9.28
CA ARG A 172 25.34 3.66 -10.16
C ARG A 172 26.33 2.63 -10.67
N ALA A 173 27.51 3.04 -11.12
CA ALA A 173 28.54 2.11 -11.58
C ALA A 173 29.02 1.17 -10.46
N GLU A 174 29.17 1.69 -9.23
CA GLU A 174 29.52 0.89 -8.05
C GLU A 174 28.41 -0.08 -7.66
N TRP A 175 27.14 0.37 -7.71
CA TRP A 175 25.98 -0.49 -7.48
C TRP A 175 25.88 -1.58 -8.55
N GLU A 176 26.01 -1.23 -9.83
CA GLU A 176 25.98 -2.18 -10.95
C GLU A 176 27.10 -3.23 -10.80
N LYS A 177 28.30 -2.80 -10.43
CA LYS A 177 29.41 -3.70 -10.11
C LYS A 177 29.05 -4.67 -8.98
N THR A 178 28.48 -4.16 -7.89
CA THR A 178 28.13 -4.97 -6.70
C THR A 178 27.01 -5.98 -6.97
N VAL A 179 26.06 -5.64 -7.83
CA VAL A 179 24.88 -6.48 -8.11
C VAL A 179 25.11 -7.46 -9.25
N PHE A 180 25.84 -7.05 -10.29
CA PHE A 180 25.99 -7.84 -11.52
C PHE A 180 27.31 -8.59 -11.62
N GLU A 181 28.34 -8.23 -10.85
CA GLU A 181 29.52 -9.08 -10.75
C GLU A 181 29.24 -10.26 -9.82
N PRO A 182 29.32 -11.51 -10.31
CA PRO A 182 29.13 -12.67 -9.47
C PRO A 182 30.19 -12.68 -8.36
N ALA A 183 29.73 -12.68 -7.11
CA ALA A 183 30.63 -12.76 -5.97
C ALA A 183 31.46 -14.05 -6.05
N ASN A 184 32.77 -13.93 -5.84
CA ASN A 184 33.66 -15.07 -5.75
C ASN A 184 33.44 -15.78 -4.40
N VAL A 185 32.42 -16.63 -4.35
CA VAL A 185 32.06 -17.42 -3.17
C VAL A 185 32.67 -18.81 -3.31
N ASP A 186 33.49 -19.20 -2.33
CA ASP A 186 33.92 -20.59 -2.19
C ASP A 186 32.73 -21.45 -1.72
N VAL A 187 32.02 -22.00 -2.70
CA VAL A 187 30.85 -22.86 -2.51
C VAL A 187 31.18 -24.04 -1.58
N LYS A 188 32.39 -24.61 -1.69
CA LYS A 188 32.80 -25.77 -0.87
C LYS A 188 33.08 -25.39 0.57
N ALA A 189 33.61 -24.19 0.83
CA ALA A 189 33.75 -23.68 2.19
C ALA A 189 32.40 -23.35 2.81
N LEU A 190 31.49 -22.76 2.03
CA LEU A 190 30.14 -22.43 2.48
C LEU A 190 29.33 -23.69 2.81
N GLU A 191 29.35 -24.69 1.93
CA GLU A 191 28.68 -25.98 2.14
C GLU A 191 29.21 -26.69 3.39
N ARG A 192 30.53 -26.71 3.60
CA ARG A 192 31.14 -27.26 4.83
C ARG A 192 30.73 -26.49 6.07
N TYR A 193 30.71 -25.15 5.99
CA TYR A 193 30.26 -24.32 7.10
C TYR A 193 28.81 -24.59 7.47
N LEU A 194 27.91 -24.64 6.48
CA LEU A 194 26.49 -24.92 6.69
C LEU A 194 26.27 -26.35 7.19
N ALA A 195 26.98 -27.34 6.65
CA ALA A 195 26.91 -28.73 7.13
C ALA A 195 27.35 -28.84 8.59
N ASN A 196 28.39 -28.11 8.99
CA ASN A 196 28.84 -28.07 10.38
C ASN A 196 27.88 -27.30 11.28
N LEU A 197 27.29 -26.19 10.80
CA LEU A 197 26.35 -25.37 11.56
C LEU A 197 25.06 -26.15 11.88
N PHE A 198 24.56 -26.93 10.91
CA PHE A 198 23.32 -27.70 11.02
C PHE A 198 23.52 -29.18 11.39
N GLY A 199 24.72 -29.57 11.83
CA GLY A 199 24.97 -30.91 12.37
C GLY A 199 25.02 -32.05 11.33
N ALA A 200 25.16 -31.74 10.05
CA ALA A 200 25.46 -32.72 9.00
C ALA A 200 26.96 -33.11 8.94
N GLY A 201 27.81 -32.42 9.71
CA GLY A 201 29.27 -32.63 9.79
C GLY A 201 29.76 -33.71 10.78
N GLY A 202 28.86 -34.45 11.44
CA GLY A 202 29.22 -35.60 12.30
C GLY A 202 29.46 -35.32 13.79
N ASP A 203 29.19 -34.11 14.28
CA ASP A 203 29.30 -33.76 15.71
C ASP A 203 28.04 -34.21 16.50
N PRO A 204 28.17 -35.03 17.56
CA PRO A 204 27.03 -35.64 18.25
C PRO A 204 26.14 -34.65 19.03
N GLU A 205 26.67 -33.49 19.44
CA GLU A 205 25.85 -32.42 20.05
C GLU A 205 25.03 -31.63 19.01
N ARG A 206 25.56 -31.48 17.80
CA ARG A 206 24.91 -30.73 16.71
C ARG A 206 23.91 -31.59 15.94
N GLU A 207 24.06 -32.91 16.01
CA GLU A 207 23.07 -33.86 15.49
C GLU A 207 21.71 -33.70 16.19
N LYS A 208 21.71 -33.45 17.51
CA LYS A 208 20.48 -33.15 18.27
C LYS A 208 19.80 -31.87 17.79
N LEU A 209 20.57 -30.91 17.29
CA LEU A 209 20.07 -29.64 16.76
C LEU A 209 19.40 -29.85 15.39
N ARG A 210 19.94 -30.73 14.55
CA ARG A 210 19.29 -31.20 13.32
C ARG A 210 17.94 -31.83 13.62
N ASP A 211 17.90 -32.79 14.55
CA ASP A 211 16.69 -33.51 14.91
C ASP A 211 15.63 -32.57 15.54
N ALA A 212 16.05 -31.55 16.29
CA ALA A 212 15.16 -30.52 16.82
C ALA A 212 14.57 -29.61 15.73
N LEU A 213 15.37 -29.23 14.72
CA LEU A 213 14.89 -28.45 13.56
C LEU A 213 13.92 -29.26 12.70
N GLU A 214 14.14 -30.57 12.55
CA GLU A 214 13.25 -31.45 11.81
C GLU A 214 11.90 -31.60 12.51
N LYS A 215 11.89 -31.74 13.85
CA LYS A 215 10.66 -31.69 14.65
C LYS A 215 9.93 -30.35 14.54
N LEU A 216 10.66 -29.23 14.57
CA LEU A 216 10.04 -27.92 14.35
C LEU A 216 9.43 -27.81 12.95
N ARG A 217 10.09 -28.35 11.92
CA ARG A 217 9.57 -28.39 10.55
C ARG A 217 8.30 -29.25 10.44
N SER A 218 8.19 -30.35 11.18
CA SER A 218 6.97 -31.16 11.21
C SER A 218 5.84 -30.52 12.03
N ASP A 219 6.19 -29.77 13.08
CA ASP A 219 5.22 -29.13 13.98
C ASP A 219 4.67 -27.81 13.44
N VAL A 220 5.40 -27.15 12.52
CA VAL A 220 4.87 -26.01 11.77
C VAL A 220 3.97 -26.56 10.67
N PRO A 221 2.62 -26.43 10.78
CA PRO A 221 1.75 -26.79 9.66
C PRO A 221 2.19 -25.99 8.45
N CYS A 222 2.33 -26.66 7.30
CA CYS A 222 2.52 -26.00 6.00
C CYS A 222 1.43 -24.95 5.83
N ARG A 223 1.71 -23.72 6.22
CA ARG A 223 0.92 -22.58 5.85
C ARG A 223 1.37 -22.29 4.45
N ASP A 224 0.66 -22.90 3.49
CA ASP A 224 0.81 -22.61 2.07
C ASP A 224 0.87 -21.09 1.93
N ILE A 225 2.08 -20.59 1.70
CA ILE A 225 2.28 -19.24 1.22
C ILE A 225 1.68 -19.29 -0.17
N MET A 226 0.49 -18.71 -0.30
CA MET A 226 -0.16 -18.45 -1.57
C MET A 226 0.80 -17.67 -2.46
N SER A 227 1.60 -18.39 -3.24
CA SER A 227 2.41 -17.86 -4.33
C SER A 227 2.02 -18.67 -5.57
N ASP A 228 1.05 -18.11 -6.30
CA ASP A 228 0.73 -18.29 -7.72
C ASP A 228 0.45 -19.70 -8.29
N PRO A 229 -0.45 -19.80 -9.30
CA PRO A 229 -0.83 -21.09 -9.89
C PRO A 229 0.33 -21.72 -10.68
N PRO A 230 0.36 -23.06 -10.79
CA PRO A 230 1.44 -23.76 -11.47
C PRO A 230 1.41 -23.47 -12.97
N VAL A 231 2.46 -22.80 -13.45
CA VAL A 231 2.83 -22.86 -14.87
C VAL A 231 3.29 -24.28 -15.16
N THR A 232 2.50 -25.01 -15.94
CA THR A 232 2.80 -26.34 -16.44
C THR A 232 4.14 -26.34 -17.18
N CYS A 233 5.16 -27.00 -16.63
CA CYS A 233 6.40 -27.28 -17.33
C CYS A 233 6.31 -28.66 -18.01
N SER A 234 6.09 -28.62 -19.32
CA SER A 234 5.97 -29.75 -20.26
C SER A 234 7.30 -30.45 -20.55
N LEU A 235 8.12 -30.78 -19.55
CA LEU A 235 9.48 -31.29 -19.79
C LEU A 235 9.95 -32.46 -18.92
N CYS A 236 9.02 -33.22 -18.33
CA CYS A 236 9.30 -34.54 -17.77
C CYS A 236 8.33 -35.58 -18.30
N ALA A 237 8.37 -35.81 -19.61
CA ALA A 237 7.86 -37.03 -20.22
C ALA A 237 8.94 -37.52 -21.17
N HIS A 238 9.83 -38.40 -20.70
CA HIS A 238 10.58 -39.42 -21.44
C HIS A 238 11.67 -39.97 -20.52
N HIS A 239 11.33 -40.96 -19.70
CA HIS A 239 12.03 -42.24 -19.62
C HIS A 239 11.47 -43.04 -18.44
N ASP A 240 10.52 -43.93 -18.71
CA ASP A 240 10.30 -45.10 -17.88
C ASP A 240 10.36 -46.34 -18.78
N SER A 241 11.30 -47.22 -18.39
CA SER A 241 11.36 -48.66 -18.60
C SER A 241 10.94 -49.25 -19.96
N GLN A 242 11.96 -49.66 -20.72
CA GLN A 242 11.99 -51.03 -21.22
C GLN A 242 12.99 -51.84 -20.39
N GLN A 243 12.54 -53.05 -20.04
CA GLN A 243 13.20 -54.17 -19.35
C GLN A 243 13.26 -54.11 -17.83
#